data_AF-A0A7V8YRV9-F1
#
_entry.id   AF-A0A7V8YRV9-F1
#
_cell.length_a   1.000
_cell.length_b   1.000
_cell.length_c   1.000
_cell.angle_alpha   90.00
_cell.angle_beta   90.00
_cell.angle_gamma   90.00
#
_symmetry.space_group_name_H-M   'P 1'
#
loop_
_entity.id
_entity.type
_entity.pdbx_description
1 polymer ?
#
loop_
_entity_poly.entity_id
_entity_poly.type
_entity_poly.pdbx_seq_one_letter_code
_entity_poly.pdbx_strand_id
1 'polypeptide(L)'
;MQSGDRRRAVVCVVLALAAFAACAPGHGGTLGSKRHLEVAAGAQGRASTPVAAAAGPLAPGEYYTSLFEPTITYTVPEGWELGAETEGVVFLGRDIGSERQAVSVTILSPAQAGAAVLDDPVSLPDESDEALVHRSMPVPGDYLSYLAKHQELMVSGVQSTTLLGREGSVADVAVTDRPGDLSCPATTSCLTLLLEQQPGVTPHGFVAGEQERVWDLGAGDDRLIVMVRVAPAVADSFDRLVQDAMSVLASVHFA
;
A
#
# COMPACT_ATOMS: atom_id res chain seq x y z
N MET A 1 51.09 14.50 -33.37
CA MET A 1 51.71 15.67 -32.70
C MET A 1 50.80 16.87 -32.86
N GLN A 2 50.01 17.20 -31.84
CA GLN A 2 49.75 18.57 -31.37
C GLN A 2 48.83 18.48 -30.15
N SER A 3 49.45 18.67 -28.99
CA SER A 3 48.81 18.83 -27.70
C SER A 3 48.10 20.20 -27.66
N GLY A 4 46.80 20.20 -27.41
CA GLY A 4 46.01 21.40 -27.14
C GLY A 4 45.63 21.47 -25.67
N ASP A 5 46.12 22.51 -25.02
CA ASP A 5 46.19 22.72 -23.58
C ASP A 5 44.85 23.05 -22.90
N ARG A 6 44.67 22.42 -21.74
CA ARG A 6 44.11 22.94 -20.46
C ARG A 6 43.33 24.25 -20.48
N ARG A 7 42.07 24.20 -20.03
CA ARG A 7 41.51 25.15 -19.03
C ARG A 7 40.57 24.43 -18.06
N ARG A 8 41.10 24.10 -16.88
CA ARG A 8 40.33 23.69 -15.70
C ARG A 8 39.77 24.96 -15.06
N ALA A 9 38.44 25.07 -14.97
CA ALA A 9 37.80 26.07 -14.12
C ALA A 9 37.73 25.51 -12.70
N VAL A 10 38.54 26.07 -11.80
CA VAL A 10 38.47 25.84 -10.36
C VAL A 10 37.43 26.83 -9.81
N VAL A 11 36.28 26.32 -9.37
CA VAL A 11 35.27 27.13 -8.68
C VAL A 11 35.58 27.08 -7.19
N CYS A 12 36.02 28.21 -6.64
CA CYS A 12 36.19 28.42 -5.21
C CYS A 12 34.81 28.62 -4.55
N VAL A 13 34.34 27.63 -3.79
CA VAL A 13 33.19 27.79 -2.90
C VAL A 13 33.68 28.43 -1.60
N VAL A 14 33.23 29.65 -1.35
CA VAL A 14 33.48 30.39 -0.11
C VAL A 14 32.50 29.88 0.97
N LEU A 15 33.05 29.22 1.98
CA LEU A 15 32.38 28.87 3.23
C LEU A 15 32.22 30.12 4.09
N ALA A 16 31.00 30.62 4.24
CA ALA A 16 30.64 31.61 5.26
C ALA A 16 30.01 30.90 6.45
N LEU A 17 30.84 30.60 7.45
CA LEU A 17 30.41 30.26 8.81
C LEU A 17 29.92 31.53 9.51
N ALA A 18 28.61 31.64 9.72
CA ALA A 18 28.04 32.60 10.64
C ALA A 18 27.47 31.84 11.85
N ALA A 19 28.21 31.88 12.95
CA ALA A 19 27.77 31.46 14.27
C ALA A 19 26.76 32.48 14.81
N PHE A 20 25.53 32.03 15.09
CA PHE A 20 24.62 32.73 15.99
C PHE A 20 24.27 31.82 17.16
N ALA A 21 24.98 32.02 18.26
CA ALA A 21 24.56 31.60 19.58
C ALA A 21 23.64 32.71 20.14
N ALA A 22 22.35 32.39 20.30
CA ALA A 22 21.44 33.20 21.10
C ALA A 22 20.68 32.27 22.05
N CYS A 23 21.12 32.24 23.31
CA CYS A 23 20.34 31.72 24.42
C CYS A 23 19.10 32.61 24.63
N ALA A 24 17.93 32.01 24.60
CA ALA A 24 16.73 32.55 25.21
C ALA A 24 16.09 31.47 26.09
N PRO A 25 15.99 31.65 27.41
CA PRO A 25 15.14 30.84 28.25
C PRO A 25 13.73 31.43 28.23
N GLY A 26 12.71 30.66 27.90
CA GLY A 26 11.36 31.06 28.25
C GLY A 26 10.23 30.45 27.43
N HIS A 27 9.30 29.90 28.19
CA HIS A 27 7.88 29.72 27.90
C HIS A 27 7.51 28.45 27.13
N GLY A 28 7.10 27.46 27.94
CA GLY A 28 6.37 26.28 27.51
C GLY A 28 5.13 26.68 26.71
N GLY A 29 5.13 26.27 25.45
CA GLY A 29 3.93 26.09 24.65
C GLY A 29 3.73 24.60 24.49
N THR A 30 2.86 24.02 25.32
CA THR A 30 2.32 22.68 25.17
C THR A 30 1.50 22.66 23.88
N LEU A 31 2.13 22.40 22.74
CA LEU A 31 1.45 22.24 21.47
C LEU A 31 0.71 20.90 21.47
N GLY A 32 -0.60 21.01 21.72
CA GLY A 32 -1.62 20.23 21.03
C GLY A 32 -1.50 18.71 21.15
N SER A 33 -1.83 18.18 22.33
CA SER A 33 -2.26 16.79 22.47
C SER A 33 -3.44 16.51 21.52
N LYS A 34 -3.20 15.90 20.35
CA LYS A 34 -4.26 15.17 19.62
C LYS A 34 -4.59 13.91 20.43
N ARG A 35 -5.36 14.10 21.51
CA ARG A 35 -6.15 13.03 22.12
C ARG A 35 -7.40 12.90 21.29
N HIS A 36 -7.48 11.86 20.48
CA HIS A 36 -8.78 11.29 20.15
C HIS A 36 -8.86 9.93 20.82
N LEU A 37 -9.60 9.90 21.93
CA LEU A 37 -9.84 8.72 22.73
C LEU A 37 -11.18 8.96 23.42
N GLU A 38 -12.26 8.64 22.70
CA GLU A 38 -13.56 8.45 23.33
C GLU A 38 -13.87 6.95 23.26
N VAL A 39 -13.35 6.23 24.26
CA VAL A 39 -13.81 4.89 24.59
C VAL A 39 -15.20 5.07 25.20
N ALA A 40 -16.23 4.79 24.42
CA ALA A 40 -17.58 4.63 24.95
C ALA A 40 -17.59 3.37 25.84
N ALA A 41 -17.30 3.56 27.13
CA ALA A 41 -17.55 2.59 28.16
C ALA A 41 -19.08 2.41 28.29
N GLY A 42 -19.64 1.43 27.57
CA GLY A 42 -21.10 1.31 27.55
C GLY A 42 -21.73 0.15 26.81
N ALA A 43 -21.02 -0.95 26.51
CA ALA A 43 -21.65 -2.25 26.22
C ALA A 43 -20.61 -3.37 26.35
N GLN A 44 -20.84 -4.34 27.23
CA GLN A 44 -20.10 -5.60 27.20
C GLN A 44 -20.41 -6.29 25.86
N GLY A 45 -19.50 -6.20 24.89
CA GLY A 45 -19.61 -6.93 23.62
C GLY A 45 -19.12 -6.19 22.37
N ARG A 46 -18.90 -4.87 22.41
CA ARG A 46 -18.33 -4.12 21.27
C ARG A 46 -17.08 -3.38 21.72
N ALA A 47 -15.92 -3.98 21.44
CA ALA A 47 -14.67 -3.24 21.46
C ALA A 47 -14.56 -2.45 20.15
N SER A 48 -15.37 -1.40 20.01
CA SER A 48 -15.12 -0.40 18.98
C SER A 48 -13.95 0.46 19.47
N THR A 49 -12.73 -0.07 19.35
CA THR A 49 -11.51 0.75 19.53
C THR A 49 -11.26 1.43 18.19
N PRO A 50 -11.38 2.77 18.09
CA PRO A 50 -10.95 3.45 16.87
C PRO A 50 -9.49 3.10 16.66
N VAL A 51 -9.19 2.50 15.51
CA VAL A 51 -7.81 2.29 15.11
C VAL A 51 -7.28 3.66 14.70
N ALA A 52 -6.92 4.46 15.70
CA ALA A 52 -6.02 5.59 15.52
C ALA A 52 -4.56 5.12 15.70
N ALA A 53 -4.33 3.81 15.51
CA ALA A 53 -3.19 3.10 16.06
C ALA A 53 -2.05 3.09 15.06
N ALA A 54 -0.85 3.37 15.57
CA ALA A 54 0.37 3.05 14.85
C ALA A 54 0.32 1.59 14.38
N ALA A 55 0.83 1.34 13.16
CA ALA A 55 0.96 0.01 12.60
C ALA A 55 1.50 -1.00 13.63
N GLY A 56 0.94 -2.22 13.62
CA GLY A 56 1.36 -3.29 14.52
C GLY A 56 0.30 -4.37 14.76
N PRO A 57 0.59 -5.31 15.68
CA PRO A 57 -0.24 -6.48 15.95
C PRO A 57 -1.66 -6.12 16.43
N LEU A 58 -2.64 -6.88 15.95
CA LEU A 58 -4.03 -6.79 16.38
C LEU A 58 -4.38 -7.98 17.30
N ALA A 59 -5.18 -7.71 18.32
CA ALA A 59 -5.82 -8.78 19.07
C ALA A 59 -6.97 -9.38 18.23
N PRO A 60 -7.35 -10.65 18.44
CA PRO A 60 -8.53 -11.19 17.76
C PRO A 60 -9.79 -10.41 18.16
N GLY A 61 -10.62 -10.00 17.19
CA GLY A 61 -11.85 -9.28 17.49
C GLY A 61 -12.41 -8.46 16.34
N GLU A 62 -13.51 -7.75 16.64
CA GLU A 62 -14.14 -6.78 15.74
C GLU A 62 -13.44 -5.42 15.86
N TYR A 63 -13.19 -4.80 14.72
CA TYR A 63 -12.55 -3.51 14.54
C TYR A 63 -13.43 -2.64 13.66
N TYR A 64 -13.25 -1.33 13.77
CA TYR A 64 -13.84 -0.37 12.86
C TYR A 64 -12.86 0.75 12.58
N THR A 65 -13.00 1.35 11.40
CA THR A 65 -12.23 2.53 11.05
C THR A 65 -13.08 3.57 10.37
N SER A 66 -13.02 4.77 10.93
CA SER A 66 -13.63 5.96 10.37
C SER A 66 -12.65 6.75 9.51
N LEU A 67 -11.41 6.27 9.32
CA LEU A 67 -10.48 6.89 8.38
C LEU A 67 -10.89 6.52 6.96
N PHE A 68 -11.08 5.24 6.68
CA PHE A 68 -11.59 4.76 5.39
C PHE A 68 -13.05 5.23 5.18
N GLU A 69 -13.36 5.78 4.01
CA GLU A 69 -14.72 6.20 3.67
C GLU A 69 -15.37 5.31 2.58
N PRO A 70 -16.64 4.90 2.69
CA PRO A 70 -17.43 4.93 3.91
C PRO A 70 -16.79 4.06 4.99
N THR A 71 -17.10 4.38 6.25
CA THR A 71 -16.57 3.67 7.42
C THR A 71 -16.74 2.17 7.25
N ILE A 72 -15.68 1.40 7.55
CA ILE A 72 -15.74 -0.05 7.55
C ILE A 72 -15.65 -0.63 8.95
N THR A 73 -16.37 -1.73 9.15
CA THR A 73 -16.19 -2.64 10.29
C THR A 73 -15.66 -3.97 9.75
N TYR A 74 -14.79 -4.66 10.49
CA TYR A 74 -14.22 -5.93 10.10
C TYR A 74 -13.79 -6.74 11.32
N THR A 75 -13.70 -8.06 11.21
CA THR A 75 -13.18 -8.94 12.25
C THR A 75 -11.86 -9.55 11.81
N VAL A 76 -10.86 -9.55 12.69
CA VAL A 76 -9.58 -10.22 12.43
C VAL A 76 -9.40 -11.43 13.36
N PRO A 77 -8.98 -12.58 12.81
CA PRO A 77 -8.48 -13.70 13.60
C PRO A 77 -7.18 -13.38 14.36
N GLU A 78 -6.70 -14.33 15.15
CA GLU A 78 -5.38 -14.24 15.77
C GLU A 78 -4.25 -14.19 14.73
N GLY A 79 -3.23 -13.38 15.02
CA GLY A 79 -1.99 -13.29 14.24
C GLY A 79 -2.00 -12.25 13.12
N TRP A 80 -3.08 -11.48 12.97
CA TRP A 80 -3.12 -10.35 12.04
C TRP A 80 -2.53 -9.08 12.66
N GLU A 81 -1.99 -8.23 11.81
CA GLU A 81 -1.47 -6.91 12.14
C GLU A 81 -2.03 -5.86 11.19
N LEU A 82 -2.17 -4.63 11.66
CA LEU A 82 -2.42 -3.47 10.81
C LEU A 82 -1.09 -2.93 10.32
N GLY A 83 -0.88 -2.86 9.01
CA GLY A 83 0.32 -2.20 8.46
C GLY A 83 0.06 -0.76 8.02
N ALA A 84 -1.12 -0.47 7.44
CA ALA A 84 -1.48 0.89 7.05
C ALA A 84 -2.99 1.12 7.09
N GLU A 85 -3.36 2.36 7.38
CA GLU A 85 -4.74 2.81 7.42
C GLU A 85 -4.82 4.29 7.07
N THR A 86 -5.59 4.60 6.04
CA THR A 86 -5.78 5.95 5.52
C THR A 86 -7.22 6.17 5.06
N GLU A 87 -7.49 7.32 4.44
CA GLU A 87 -8.82 7.65 3.92
C GLU A 87 -9.30 6.70 2.82
N GLY A 88 -8.39 6.05 2.10
CA GLY A 88 -8.73 5.15 1.02
C GLY A 88 -8.06 3.79 1.10
N VAL A 89 -7.32 3.47 2.17
CA VAL A 89 -6.53 2.24 2.26
C VAL A 89 -6.68 1.61 3.62
N VAL A 90 -6.93 0.31 3.65
CA VAL A 90 -6.71 -0.54 4.82
C VAL A 90 -5.82 -1.70 4.41
N PHE A 91 -4.67 -1.85 5.07
CA PHE A 91 -3.73 -2.92 4.84
C PHE A 91 -3.54 -3.76 6.11
N LEU A 92 -3.85 -5.05 6.00
CA LEU A 92 -3.71 -6.03 7.07
C LEU A 92 -2.70 -7.10 6.63
N GLY A 93 -1.77 -7.45 7.51
CA GLY A 93 -0.79 -8.50 7.28
C GLY A 93 -0.93 -9.65 8.27
N ARG A 94 -0.43 -10.82 7.92
CA ARG A 94 -0.28 -11.95 8.83
C ARG A 94 1.02 -12.69 8.57
N ASP A 95 1.82 -12.85 9.63
CA ASP A 95 3.04 -13.64 9.59
C ASP A 95 2.71 -15.14 9.61
N ILE A 96 3.49 -15.96 8.87
CA ILE A 96 3.40 -17.42 8.91
C ILE A 96 4.80 -18.00 9.04
N GLY A 97 5.07 -18.62 10.19
CA GLY A 97 6.40 -19.14 10.50
C GLY A 97 7.41 -18.01 10.64
N SER A 98 8.46 -18.01 9.81
CA SER A 98 9.45 -16.93 9.72
C SER A 98 9.14 -15.91 8.63
N GLU A 99 8.12 -16.15 7.81
CA GLU A 99 7.76 -15.29 6.69
C GLU A 99 6.87 -14.16 7.20
N ARG A 100 7.40 -12.92 7.16
CA ARG A 100 6.64 -11.74 7.54
C ARG A 100 5.61 -11.41 6.47
N GLN A 101 4.40 -11.08 6.90
CA GLN A 101 3.28 -10.73 6.01
C GLN A 101 3.10 -11.78 4.90
N ALA A 102 3.27 -13.06 5.27
CA ALA A 102 3.12 -14.19 4.37
C ALA A 102 1.76 -14.20 3.65
N VAL A 103 0.75 -13.61 4.29
CA VAL A 103 -0.51 -13.22 3.67
C VAL A 103 -0.82 -11.78 4.04
N SER A 104 -1.28 -10.99 3.07
CA SER A 104 -1.82 -9.66 3.35
C SER A 104 -3.13 -9.41 2.60
N VAL A 105 -3.95 -8.53 3.17
CA VAL A 105 -5.21 -8.03 2.61
C VAL A 105 -5.07 -6.51 2.47
N THR A 106 -5.28 -6.01 1.26
CA THR A 106 -5.41 -4.58 0.99
C THR A 106 -6.81 -4.29 0.48
N ILE A 107 -7.50 -3.35 1.12
CA ILE A 107 -8.74 -2.75 0.61
C ILE A 107 -8.41 -1.33 0.21
N LEU A 108 -8.55 -1.03 -1.08
CA LEU A 108 -8.21 0.26 -1.67
C LEU A 108 -9.44 0.89 -2.32
N SER A 109 -9.72 2.14 -1.97
CA SER A 109 -10.62 3.04 -2.68
C SER A 109 -9.77 4.00 -3.52
N PRO A 110 -9.67 3.80 -4.86
CA PRO A 110 -8.77 4.60 -5.69
C PRO A 110 -9.04 6.11 -5.62
N ALA A 111 -10.31 6.51 -5.54
CA ALA A 111 -10.71 7.91 -5.50
C ALA A 111 -10.24 8.58 -4.20
N GLN A 112 -10.42 7.94 -3.05
CA GLN A 112 -10.06 8.51 -1.75
C GLN A 112 -8.56 8.41 -1.45
N ALA A 113 -7.93 7.32 -1.90
CA ALA A 113 -6.48 7.17 -1.78
C ALA A 113 -5.71 8.15 -2.68
N GLY A 114 -6.38 8.86 -3.60
CA GLY A 114 -5.72 9.60 -4.67
C GLY A 114 -4.82 8.68 -5.49
N ALA A 115 -5.27 7.44 -5.69
CA ALA A 115 -4.46 6.43 -6.35
C ALA A 115 -4.31 6.74 -7.83
N ALA A 116 -3.14 6.43 -8.36
CA ALA A 116 -2.81 6.57 -9.76
C ALA A 116 -2.04 5.34 -10.22
N VAL A 117 -2.00 5.10 -11.53
CA VAL A 117 -1.19 4.03 -12.11
C VAL A 117 -0.11 4.57 -13.04
N LEU A 118 0.86 3.74 -13.39
CA LEU A 118 1.92 4.07 -14.35
C LEU A 118 1.72 3.31 -15.66
N ASP A 119 1.83 3.99 -16.80
CA ASP A 119 1.74 3.30 -18.11
C ASP A 119 2.89 2.33 -18.34
N ASP A 120 4.10 2.71 -17.90
CA ASP A 120 5.29 1.89 -17.96
C ASP A 120 5.80 1.63 -16.54
N PRO A 121 6.10 0.37 -16.19
CA PRO A 121 6.63 0.07 -14.87
C PRO A 121 8.00 0.70 -14.64
N VAL A 122 8.23 1.11 -13.39
CA VAL A 122 9.45 1.81 -12.99
C VAL A 122 10.27 0.98 -12.01
N SER A 123 11.58 1.19 -12.09
CA SER A 123 12.50 0.81 -11.03
C SER A 123 12.52 1.90 -9.98
N LEU A 124 11.97 1.64 -8.79
CA LEU A 124 12.38 2.43 -7.63
C LEU A 124 13.81 1.97 -7.25
N PRO A 125 14.67 2.79 -6.64
CA PRO A 125 14.51 4.20 -6.28
C PRO A 125 15.02 5.19 -7.35
N ASP A 126 15.25 4.76 -8.59
CA ASP A 126 15.98 5.56 -9.58
C ASP A 126 15.22 6.80 -10.08
N GLU A 127 13.91 6.89 -9.81
CA GLU A 127 13.06 8.01 -10.20
C GLU A 127 12.65 8.88 -9.01
N SER A 128 12.61 10.21 -9.22
CA SER A 128 12.09 11.15 -8.23
C SER A 128 10.57 11.09 -8.16
N ASP A 129 10.00 11.41 -7.00
CA ASP A 129 8.54 11.50 -6.81
C ASP A 129 7.86 12.42 -7.84
N GLU A 130 8.52 13.52 -8.24
CA GLU A 130 8.03 14.44 -9.27
C GLU A 130 7.90 13.74 -10.65
N ALA A 131 8.89 12.92 -11.02
CA ALA A 131 8.85 12.16 -12.27
C ALA A 131 7.72 11.12 -12.26
N LEU A 132 7.51 10.44 -11.12
CA LEU A 132 6.42 9.49 -10.93
C LEU A 132 5.05 10.17 -11.06
N VAL A 133 4.87 11.34 -10.43
CA VAL A 133 3.62 12.11 -10.53
C VAL A 133 3.32 12.50 -11.98
N HIS A 134 4.31 12.97 -12.74
CA HIS A 134 4.13 13.36 -14.14
C HIS A 134 3.77 12.22 -15.09
N ARG A 135 4.18 10.99 -14.74
CA ARG A 135 3.87 9.77 -15.51
C ARG A 135 2.63 9.04 -15.02
N SER A 136 2.12 9.45 -13.85
CA SER A 136 0.96 8.82 -13.26
C SER A 136 -0.32 9.23 -14.00
N MET A 137 -1.25 8.29 -14.09
CA MET A 137 -2.58 8.48 -14.67
C MET A 137 -3.66 7.97 -13.71
N PRO A 138 -4.91 8.43 -13.83
CA PRO A 138 -6.00 7.90 -13.02
C PRO A 138 -6.13 6.38 -13.18
N VAL A 139 -6.47 5.67 -12.10
CA VAL A 139 -6.68 4.22 -12.14
C VAL A 139 -7.76 3.87 -13.19
N PRO A 140 -7.45 3.11 -14.26
CA PRO A 140 -8.40 2.80 -15.32
C PRO A 140 -9.60 2.04 -14.76
N GLY A 141 -10.82 2.33 -15.24
CA GLY A 141 -12.06 1.71 -14.75
C GLY A 141 -12.15 0.19 -14.93
N ASP A 142 -11.29 -0.39 -15.76
CA ASP A 142 -11.06 -1.83 -15.91
C ASP A 142 -9.59 -2.12 -15.57
N TYR A 143 -9.31 -2.26 -14.26
CA TYR A 143 -7.95 -2.35 -13.76
C TYR A 143 -7.30 -3.68 -14.13
N LEU A 144 -8.07 -4.78 -14.15
CA LEU A 144 -7.55 -6.09 -14.55
C LEU A 144 -7.15 -6.14 -16.03
N SER A 145 -7.91 -5.50 -16.94
CA SER A 145 -7.47 -5.36 -18.33
C SER A 145 -6.28 -4.42 -18.49
N TYR A 146 -6.11 -3.44 -17.60
CA TYR A 146 -4.89 -2.64 -17.55
C TYR A 146 -3.69 -3.50 -17.12
N LEU A 147 -3.80 -4.29 -16.05
CA LEU A 147 -2.73 -5.20 -15.61
C LEU A 147 -2.34 -6.21 -16.69
N ALA A 148 -3.31 -6.78 -17.40
CA ALA A 148 -3.08 -7.77 -18.45
C ALA A 148 -2.33 -7.24 -19.69
N LYS A 149 -2.15 -5.92 -19.82
CA LYS A 149 -1.35 -5.31 -20.90
C LYS A 149 0.14 -5.28 -20.59
N HIS A 150 0.52 -5.44 -19.32
CA HIS A 150 1.93 -5.45 -18.90
C HIS A 150 2.52 -6.82 -19.17
N GLN A 151 3.51 -6.88 -20.05
CA GLN A 151 4.16 -8.14 -20.45
C GLN A 151 4.88 -8.85 -19.29
N GLU A 152 5.18 -8.13 -18.22
CA GLU A 152 5.83 -8.65 -17.02
C GLU A 152 4.85 -9.23 -16.00
N LEU A 153 3.55 -9.15 -16.27
CA LEU A 153 2.50 -9.75 -15.46
C LEU A 153 1.87 -10.92 -16.18
N MET A 154 1.74 -12.02 -15.45
CA MET A 154 0.82 -13.09 -15.78
C MET A 154 -0.49 -12.79 -15.06
N VAL A 155 -1.53 -12.46 -15.82
CA VAL A 155 -2.89 -12.31 -15.32
C VAL A 155 -3.68 -13.53 -15.75
N SER A 156 -4.28 -14.25 -14.80
CA SER A 156 -5.15 -15.40 -15.08
C SER A 156 -6.39 -14.97 -15.87
N GLY A 157 -7.20 -15.93 -16.30
CA GLY A 157 -8.50 -15.61 -16.89
C GLY A 157 -9.36 -14.76 -15.94
N VAL A 158 -9.77 -13.59 -16.41
CA VAL A 158 -10.63 -12.66 -15.65
C VAL A 158 -12.02 -13.27 -15.51
N GLN A 159 -12.54 -13.32 -14.29
CA GLN A 159 -13.84 -13.90 -13.96
C GLN A 159 -14.76 -12.87 -13.32
N SER A 160 -16.05 -12.90 -13.64
CA SER A 160 -17.04 -12.12 -12.91
C SER A 160 -17.17 -12.64 -11.47
N THR A 161 -17.38 -11.73 -10.53
CA THR A 161 -17.43 -12.06 -9.10
C THR A 161 -18.34 -11.12 -8.33
N THR A 162 -18.60 -11.46 -7.07
CA THR A 162 -19.22 -10.58 -6.09
C THR A 162 -18.44 -10.68 -4.79
N LEU A 163 -17.94 -9.54 -4.30
CA LEU A 163 -17.21 -9.46 -3.04
C LEU A 163 -17.63 -8.19 -2.31
N LEU A 164 -17.78 -8.26 -0.99
CA LEU A 164 -18.24 -7.15 -0.14
C LEU A 164 -19.59 -6.55 -0.60
N GLY A 165 -20.47 -7.37 -1.17
CA GLY A 165 -21.76 -6.93 -1.71
C GLY A 165 -21.67 -6.13 -3.02
N ARG A 166 -20.49 -6.06 -3.65
CA ARG A 166 -20.25 -5.35 -4.90
C ARG A 166 -19.94 -6.36 -6.02
N GLU A 167 -20.57 -6.16 -7.17
CA GLU A 167 -20.23 -6.89 -8.39
C GLU A 167 -18.91 -6.37 -8.97
N GLY A 168 -18.19 -7.23 -9.67
CA GLY A 168 -16.93 -6.86 -10.30
C GLY A 168 -16.25 -8.02 -11.01
N SER A 169 -14.93 -7.93 -11.10
CA SER A 169 -14.08 -8.95 -11.70
C SER A 169 -12.96 -9.39 -10.76
N VAL A 170 -12.46 -10.62 -10.94
CA VAL A 170 -11.31 -11.16 -10.21
C VAL A 170 -10.34 -11.83 -11.16
N ALA A 171 -9.04 -11.70 -10.87
CA ALA A 171 -7.99 -12.49 -11.49
C ALA A 171 -6.83 -12.72 -10.51
N ASP A 172 -6.09 -13.78 -10.74
CA ASP A 172 -4.81 -14.03 -10.10
C ASP A 172 -3.71 -13.37 -10.93
N VAL A 173 -2.80 -12.68 -10.26
CA VAL A 173 -1.73 -11.88 -10.84
C VAL A 173 -0.41 -12.33 -10.23
N ALA A 174 0.57 -12.57 -11.09
CA ALA A 174 1.94 -12.85 -10.68
C ALA A 174 2.92 -12.16 -11.62
N VAL A 175 4.09 -11.78 -11.12
CA VAL A 175 5.16 -11.26 -11.97
C VAL A 175 5.78 -12.44 -12.74
N THR A 176 5.79 -12.38 -14.07
CA THR A 176 6.55 -13.33 -14.89
C THR A 176 8.05 -13.06 -14.74
N ASP A 177 8.89 -14.10 -14.80
CA ASP A 177 10.36 -13.98 -14.76
C ASP A 177 10.83 -12.76 -15.57
N ARG A 178 11.37 -11.78 -14.86
CA ARG A 178 11.61 -10.46 -15.43
C ARG A 178 13.03 -10.37 -15.99
N PRO A 179 13.23 -9.80 -17.19
CA PRO A 179 14.55 -9.47 -17.70
C PRO A 179 15.01 -8.12 -17.12
N GLY A 180 15.60 -8.10 -15.91
CA GLY A 180 16.34 -6.92 -15.42
C GLY A 180 16.30 -6.68 -13.90
N ASP A 181 17.30 -5.91 -13.43
CA ASP A 181 17.55 -5.53 -12.03
C ASP A 181 16.57 -4.44 -11.53
N LEU A 182 15.26 -4.64 -11.70
CA LEU A 182 14.28 -3.68 -11.19
C LEU A 182 14.09 -3.87 -9.68
N SER A 183 14.98 -3.28 -8.89
CA SER A 183 15.10 -3.54 -7.45
C SER A 183 14.14 -2.69 -6.63
N CYS A 184 13.11 -3.27 -6.01
CA CYS A 184 12.47 -2.58 -4.88
C CYS A 184 13.52 -2.27 -3.79
N PRO A 185 13.27 -1.30 -2.89
CA PRO A 185 14.21 -0.92 -1.83
C PRO A 185 14.63 -2.08 -0.89
N ALA A 186 14.04 -3.27 -1.02
CA ALA A 186 14.44 -4.51 -0.36
C ALA A 186 14.66 -5.63 -1.38
N THR A 187 15.83 -5.68 -2.03
CA THR A 187 16.50 -6.85 -2.69
C THR A 187 15.70 -7.77 -3.63
N THR A 188 14.44 -7.51 -3.88
CA THR A 188 13.52 -8.38 -4.61
C THR A 188 12.97 -7.60 -5.78
N SER A 189 12.94 -8.26 -6.95
CA SER A 189 12.42 -7.64 -8.17
C SER A 189 10.94 -7.32 -8.00
N CYS A 190 10.54 -6.08 -8.26
CA CYS A 190 9.15 -5.65 -8.14
C CYS A 190 8.69 -4.79 -9.33
N LEU A 191 7.38 -4.69 -9.48
CA LEU A 191 6.69 -3.94 -10.52
C LEU A 191 5.74 -2.94 -9.85
N THR A 192 6.21 -1.71 -9.63
CA THR A 192 5.35 -0.63 -9.12
C THR A 192 4.46 -0.13 -10.25
N LEU A 193 3.16 -0.46 -10.17
CA LEU A 193 2.15 0.03 -11.11
C LEU A 193 1.10 0.90 -10.45
N LEU A 194 0.93 0.80 -9.13
CA LEU A 194 -0.10 1.50 -8.39
C LEU A 194 0.57 2.42 -7.37
N LEU A 195 0.42 3.72 -7.60
CA LEU A 195 0.92 4.79 -6.76
C LEU A 195 -0.20 5.28 -5.85
N GLU A 196 0.10 5.34 -4.56
CA GLU A 196 -0.76 5.99 -3.59
C GLU A 196 -0.14 7.36 -3.30
N GLN A 197 -0.88 8.44 -3.55
CA GLN A 197 -0.35 9.81 -3.39
C GLN A 197 -0.43 10.34 -1.95
N GLN A 198 -0.85 9.50 -1.01
CA GLN A 198 -0.93 9.88 0.39
C GLN A 198 0.44 9.80 1.08
N PRO A 199 0.84 10.82 1.87
CA PRO A 199 2.10 10.80 2.60
C PRO A 199 2.23 9.58 3.52
N GLY A 200 3.35 8.88 3.41
CA GLY A 200 3.68 7.75 4.29
C GLY A 200 3.09 6.40 3.83
N VAL A 201 2.36 6.35 2.72
CA VAL A 201 1.98 5.08 2.12
C VAL A 201 3.01 4.64 1.09
N THR A 202 3.38 3.37 1.15
CA THR A 202 4.32 2.78 0.18
C THR A 202 3.55 2.41 -1.08
N PRO A 203 4.02 2.79 -2.28
CA PRO A 203 3.41 2.34 -3.53
C PRO A 203 3.24 0.83 -3.57
N HIS A 204 2.11 0.35 -4.10
CA HIS A 204 1.88 -1.07 -4.28
C HIS A 204 2.66 -1.55 -5.51
N GLY A 205 3.61 -2.44 -5.28
CA GLY A 205 4.36 -3.12 -6.33
C GLY A 205 4.14 -4.63 -6.29
N PHE A 206 3.93 -5.24 -7.45
CA PHE A 206 3.87 -6.70 -7.57
C PHE A 206 5.29 -7.27 -7.46
N VAL A 207 5.51 -8.26 -6.61
CA VAL A 207 6.86 -8.78 -6.32
C VAL A 207 7.08 -10.13 -7.02
N ALA A 208 8.28 -10.33 -7.55
CA ALA A 208 8.66 -11.59 -8.18
C ALA A 208 8.62 -12.76 -7.19
N GLY A 209 7.97 -13.85 -7.61
CA GLY A 209 7.73 -15.04 -6.78
C GLY A 209 6.48 -14.97 -5.90
N GLU A 210 5.87 -13.79 -5.73
CA GLU A 210 4.59 -13.64 -5.05
C GLU A 210 3.43 -13.93 -6.00
N GLN A 211 2.28 -14.29 -5.41
CA GLN A 211 1.01 -14.38 -6.11
C GLN A 211 0.00 -13.47 -5.42
N GLU A 212 -0.80 -12.78 -6.21
CA GLU A 212 -1.87 -11.90 -5.72
C GLU A 212 -3.20 -12.27 -6.36
N ARG A 213 -4.27 -12.36 -5.57
CA ARG A 213 -5.64 -12.35 -6.10
C ARG A 213 -6.17 -10.93 -6.02
N VAL A 214 -6.56 -10.38 -7.16
CA VAL A 214 -7.02 -9.00 -7.29
C VAL A 214 -8.48 -8.99 -7.70
N TRP A 215 -9.31 -8.32 -6.91
CA TRP A 215 -10.69 -8.01 -7.22
C TRP A 215 -10.83 -6.53 -7.59
N ASP A 216 -11.47 -6.26 -8.73
CA ASP A 216 -11.87 -4.94 -9.18
C ASP A 216 -13.39 -4.82 -9.09
N LEU A 217 -13.88 -4.10 -8.09
CA LEU A 217 -15.27 -4.13 -7.61
C LEU A 217 -15.94 -2.76 -7.77
N GLY A 218 -17.20 -2.75 -8.21
CA GLY A 218 -17.98 -1.54 -8.39
C GLY A 218 -17.51 -0.68 -9.58
N ALA A 219 -17.89 0.60 -9.57
CA ALA A 219 -17.56 1.55 -10.63
C ALA A 219 -17.58 3.00 -10.09
N GLY A 220 -16.91 3.91 -10.81
CA GLY A 220 -16.86 5.33 -10.44
C GLY A 220 -16.19 5.57 -9.08
N ASP A 221 -16.76 6.48 -8.29
CA ASP A 221 -16.22 6.85 -6.97
C ASP A 221 -16.47 5.76 -5.90
N ASP A 222 -17.42 4.86 -6.13
CA ASP A 222 -17.75 3.72 -5.26
C ASP A 222 -16.90 2.47 -5.56
N ARG A 223 -15.86 2.62 -6.37
CA ARG A 223 -15.02 1.51 -6.80
C ARG A 223 -14.03 1.10 -5.72
N LEU A 224 -13.81 -0.20 -5.58
CA LEU A 224 -12.80 -0.79 -4.71
C LEU A 224 -11.87 -1.71 -5.49
N ILE A 225 -10.59 -1.67 -5.14
CA ILE A 225 -9.60 -2.68 -5.50
C ILE A 225 -9.27 -3.45 -4.21
N VAL A 226 -9.53 -4.74 -4.21
CA VAL A 226 -9.17 -5.62 -3.09
C VAL A 226 -8.06 -6.55 -3.55
N MET A 227 -7.00 -6.65 -2.77
CA MET A 227 -5.83 -7.47 -3.09
C MET A 227 -5.55 -8.41 -1.94
N VAL A 228 -5.38 -9.69 -2.25
CA VAL A 228 -4.81 -10.66 -1.32
C VAL A 228 -3.49 -11.14 -1.87
N ARG A 229 -2.41 -10.82 -1.18
CA ARG A 229 -1.04 -11.20 -1.55
C ARG A 229 -0.57 -12.37 -0.72
N VAL A 230 0.17 -13.27 -1.34
CA VAL A 230 0.80 -14.43 -0.69
C VAL A 230 2.29 -14.45 -1.04
N ALA A 231 3.12 -14.47 -0.01
CA ALA A 231 4.58 -14.45 -0.13
C ALA A 231 5.13 -15.72 -0.82
N PRO A 232 6.32 -15.66 -1.44
CA PRO A 232 6.85 -16.75 -2.26
C PRO A 232 7.09 -18.03 -1.46
N ALA A 233 7.56 -17.89 -0.21
CA ALA A 233 7.89 -19.02 0.67
C ALA A 233 6.70 -19.93 1.00
N VAL A 234 5.47 -19.43 0.79
CA VAL A 234 4.22 -20.16 1.05
C VAL A 234 3.30 -20.20 -0.17
N ALA A 235 3.81 -19.88 -1.37
CA ALA A 235 3.02 -19.79 -2.59
C ALA A 235 2.33 -21.11 -2.99
N ASP A 236 2.90 -22.27 -2.65
CA ASP A 236 2.25 -23.59 -2.85
C ASP A 236 0.93 -23.73 -2.06
N SER A 237 0.67 -22.82 -1.12
CA SER A 237 -0.58 -22.72 -0.36
C SER A 237 -1.47 -21.57 -0.80
N PHE A 238 -1.26 -20.98 -1.98
CA PHE A 238 -1.95 -19.76 -2.43
C PHE A 238 -3.46 -19.79 -2.20
N ASP A 239 -4.19 -20.75 -2.79
CA ASP A 239 -5.66 -20.80 -2.65
C ASP A 239 -6.12 -20.99 -1.20
N ARG A 240 -5.38 -21.77 -0.40
CA ARG A 240 -5.69 -21.96 1.02
C ARG A 240 -5.52 -20.65 1.79
N LEU A 241 -4.44 -19.93 1.53
CA LEU A 241 -4.13 -18.68 2.23
C LEU A 241 -5.04 -17.53 1.77
N VAL A 242 -5.43 -17.51 0.50
CA VAL A 242 -6.50 -16.66 0.01
C VAL A 242 -7.80 -16.99 0.73
N GLN A 243 -8.16 -18.26 0.88
CA GLN A 243 -9.35 -18.67 1.62
C GLN A 243 -9.30 -18.27 3.11
N ASP A 244 -8.12 -18.28 3.73
CA ASP A 244 -7.94 -17.76 5.08
C ASP A 244 -8.18 -16.24 5.12
N ALA A 245 -7.65 -15.48 4.16
CA ALA A 245 -7.88 -14.04 4.05
C ALA A 245 -9.36 -13.70 3.78
N MET A 246 -10.09 -14.58 3.10
CA MET A 246 -11.54 -14.44 2.91
C MET A 246 -12.32 -14.42 4.22
N SER A 247 -11.80 -14.96 5.33
CA SER A 247 -12.48 -14.84 6.63
C SER A 247 -12.53 -13.39 7.13
N VAL A 248 -11.48 -12.60 6.87
CA VAL A 248 -11.45 -11.16 7.16
C VAL A 248 -12.36 -10.44 6.19
N LEU A 249 -12.20 -10.66 4.88
CA LEU A 249 -12.99 -9.96 3.85
C LEU A 249 -14.50 -10.21 3.98
N ALA A 250 -14.92 -11.44 4.31
CA ALA A 250 -16.34 -11.76 4.51
C ALA A 250 -16.96 -11.05 5.72
N SER A 251 -16.14 -10.57 6.66
CA SER A 251 -16.60 -9.81 7.83
C SER A 251 -16.63 -8.30 7.61
N VAL A 252 -16.17 -7.82 6.45
CA VAL A 252 -16.15 -6.40 6.13
C VAL A 252 -17.57 -5.90 5.85
N HIS A 253 -17.99 -4.87 6.58
CA HIS A 253 -19.25 -4.16 6.34
C HIS A 253 -19.02 -2.66 6.26
N PHE A 254 -19.57 -2.04 5.21
CA PHE A 254 -19.61 -0.59 5.03
C PHE A 254 -20.81 0.00 5.77
N ALA A 255 -20.61 1.11 6.48
CA ALA A 255 -21.62 1.84 7.24
C ALA A 255 -22.01 3.16 6.58
#